data_AF-A0A154PRZ5-F1
#
_entry.id   AF-A0A154PRZ5-F1
#
_cell.length_a   1.000
_cell.length_b   1.000
_cell.length_c   1.000
_cell.angle_alpha   90.00
_cell.angle_beta   90.00
_cell.angle_gamma   90.00
#
_symmetry.space_group_name_H-M   'P 1'
#
loop_
_entity.id
_entity.type
_entity.pdbx_description
1 polymer ?
#
loop_
_entity_poly.entity_id
_entity_poly.type
_entity_poly.pdbx_seq_one_letter_code
_entity_poly.pdbx_strand_id
1 'polypeptide(L)'
;MCHRNADWTRSLSTVLLALRLPEEFFLPDDLSPDPKIFLEEHREHMRLVRPVPAAHHSKRRAFVFKALHECSHVFMRNMAKKALERPYTGLHRVLSRPSDRVFSIDVNGTSKKLSIGLLKPAYLDNPSLDDTVENDSSLCSSGPAKLRTYARKCASFNM
;
A
#
# COMPACT_ATOMS: atom_id res chain seq x y z
N MET A 1 16.68 37.12 -61.06
CA MET A 1 15.97 35.91 -61.52
C MET A 1 15.10 35.42 -60.38
N CYS A 2 13.81 35.72 -60.42
CA CYS A 2 12.85 35.31 -59.40
C CYS A 2 12.38 33.88 -59.71
N HIS A 3 12.74 32.92 -58.87
CA HIS A 3 12.13 31.58 -58.95
C HIS A 3 10.77 31.61 -58.27
N ARG A 4 9.74 31.63 -59.11
CA ARG A 4 8.33 31.50 -58.75
C ARG A 4 8.09 30.06 -58.31
N ASN A 5 8.19 29.78 -57.01
CA ASN A 5 7.99 28.43 -56.49
C ASN A 5 6.48 28.18 -56.34
N ALA A 6 5.86 27.69 -57.41
CA ALA A 6 4.42 27.48 -57.55
C ALA A 6 4.00 26.04 -57.22
N ASP A 7 4.58 25.45 -56.17
CA ASP A 7 4.36 24.04 -55.80
C ASP A 7 3.72 23.85 -54.41
N TRP A 8 3.21 24.92 -53.78
CA TRP A 8 2.50 24.81 -52.50
C TRP A 8 1.21 23.98 -52.60
N THR A 9 0.58 23.91 -53.78
CA THR A 9 -0.62 23.11 -54.02
C THR A 9 -0.35 21.60 -54.11
N ARG A 10 0.90 21.16 -54.31
CA ARG A 10 1.28 19.74 -54.25
C ARG A 10 1.54 19.25 -52.82
N SER A 11 2.08 20.11 -51.95
CA SER A 11 2.40 19.73 -50.57
C SER A 11 1.15 19.62 -49.68
N LEU A 12 0.13 20.44 -49.93
CA LEU A 12 -1.14 20.37 -49.19
C LEU A 12 -1.96 19.11 -49.52
N SER A 13 -1.81 18.54 -50.71
CA SER A 13 -2.51 17.31 -51.10
C SER A 13 -2.02 16.07 -50.34
N THR A 14 -0.75 16.03 -49.90
CA THR A 14 -0.20 14.88 -49.16
C THR A 14 -0.65 14.89 -47.70
N VAL A 15 -0.82 16.07 -47.10
CA VAL A 15 -1.27 16.19 -45.70
C VAL A 15 -2.79 16.00 -45.58
N LEU A 16 -3.58 16.40 -46.58
CA LEU A 16 -5.02 16.16 -46.61
C LEU A 16 -5.41 14.71 -46.99
N LEU A 17 -4.56 13.96 -47.68
CA LEU A 17 -4.80 12.53 -47.98
C LEU A 17 -4.44 11.59 -46.80
N ALA A 18 -3.81 12.12 -45.75
CA ALA A 18 -3.41 11.35 -44.56
C ALA A 18 -4.44 11.41 -43.42
N LEU A 19 -5.61 12.03 -43.64
CA LEU A 19 -6.77 11.93 -42.75
C LEU A 19 -7.70 10.83 -43.28
N ARG A 20 -7.24 9.57 -43.21
CA ARG A 20 -8.13 8.42 -43.42
C ARG A 20 -9.15 8.37 -42.29
N LEU A 21 -10.42 8.28 -42.67
CA LEU A 21 -11.56 8.06 -41.76
C LEU A 21 -11.37 6.72 -41.03
N PRO A 22 -11.83 6.59 -39.76
CA PRO A 22 -11.72 5.33 -38.99
C PRO A 22 -12.40 4.11 -39.65
N GLU A 23 -13.26 4.34 -40.65
CA GLU A 23 -14.02 3.32 -41.37
C GLU A 23 -13.17 2.55 -42.41
N GLU A 24 -12.00 3.07 -42.80
CA GLU A 24 -11.05 2.40 -43.71
C GLU A 24 -9.95 1.61 -42.98
N PHE A 25 -10.15 1.23 -41.72
CA PHE A 25 -9.23 0.31 -41.02
C PHE A 25 -9.33 -1.13 -41.50
N PHE A 26 -10.34 -1.45 -42.31
CA PHE A 26 -10.47 -2.77 -42.92
C PHE A 26 -9.63 -2.82 -44.20
N LEU A 27 -8.43 -3.37 -44.07
CA LEU A 27 -7.69 -3.87 -45.23
C LEU A 27 -8.58 -4.92 -45.93
N PRO A 28 -8.56 -5.03 -47.28
CA PRO A 28 -9.22 -6.14 -47.95
C PRO A 28 -8.77 -7.47 -47.32
N ASP A 29 -9.71 -8.42 -47.18
CA ASP A 29 -9.62 -9.70 -46.46
C ASP A 29 -8.42 -10.61 -46.86
N ASP A 30 -7.56 -10.17 -47.76
CA ASP A 30 -6.40 -10.90 -48.28
C ASP A 30 -5.28 -11.10 -47.26
N LEU A 31 -5.34 -10.42 -46.11
CA LEU A 31 -4.46 -10.65 -44.97
C LEU A 31 -5.29 -10.96 -43.73
N SER A 32 -6.03 -12.06 -43.76
CA SER A 32 -6.42 -12.80 -42.57
C SER A 32 -5.24 -13.73 -42.20
N PRO A 33 -4.18 -13.27 -41.50
CA PRO A 33 -3.24 -14.22 -40.93
C PRO A 33 -4.04 -15.16 -40.03
N ASP A 34 -3.86 -16.48 -40.21
CA ASP A 34 -4.51 -17.46 -39.36
C ASP A 34 -4.29 -17.02 -37.90
N PRO A 35 -5.36 -16.77 -37.11
CA PRO A 35 -5.23 -16.27 -35.76
C PRO A 35 -4.33 -17.15 -34.90
N LYS A 36 -4.20 -18.45 -35.25
CA LYS A 36 -3.24 -19.35 -34.61
C LYS A 36 -1.80 -18.93 -34.85
N ILE A 37 -1.43 -18.53 -36.08
CA ILE A 37 -0.08 -18.09 -36.44
C ILE A 37 0.28 -16.81 -35.68
N PHE A 38 -0.64 -15.83 -35.65
CA PHE A 38 -0.45 -14.60 -34.89
C PHE A 38 -0.27 -14.85 -33.39
N LEU A 39 -1.08 -15.75 -32.82
CA LEU A 39 -1.01 -16.08 -31.40
C LEU A 39 0.29 -16.78 -31.04
N GLU A 40 0.80 -17.67 -31.89
CA GLU A 40 2.08 -18.35 -31.64
C GLU A 40 3.26 -17.37 -31.73
N GLU A 41 3.31 -16.50 -32.75
CA GLU A 41 4.34 -15.46 -32.85
C GLU A 41 4.31 -14.50 -31.64
N HIS A 42 3.12 -14.07 -31.23
CA HIS A 42 2.97 -13.21 -30.06
C HIS A 42 3.41 -13.92 -28.76
N ARG A 43 3.09 -15.21 -28.60
CA ARG A 43 3.52 -16.03 -27.46
C ARG A 43 5.03 -16.17 -27.41
N GLU A 44 5.68 -16.38 -28.56
CA GLU A 44 7.14 -16.42 -28.66
C GLU A 44 7.76 -15.08 -28.28
N HIS A 45 7.22 -13.96 -28.79
CA HIS A 45 7.68 -12.62 -28.44
C HIS A 45 7.57 -12.36 -26.93
N MET A 46 6.41 -12.66 -26.32
CA MET A 46 6.19 -12.47 -24.89
C MET A 46 7.06 -13.39 -24.02
N ARG A 47 7.41 -14.59 -24.51
CA ARG A 47 8.39 -15.46 -23.84
C ARG A 47 9.80 -14.87 -23.85
N LEU A 48 10.16 -14.12 -24.88
CA LEU A 48 11.45 -13.43 -24.99
C LEU A 48 11.50 -12.16 -24.12
N VAL A 49 10.36 -11.54 -23.83
CA VAL A 49 10.25 -10.43 -22.89
C VAL A 49 10.37 -10.95 -21.46
N ARG A 50 11.59 -11.30 -21.05
CA ARG A 50 11.91 -11.62 -19.66
C ARG A 50 12.29 -10.34 -18.93
N PRO A 51 11.71 -10.05 -17.76
CA PRO A 51 12.16 -8.94 -16.93
C PRO A 51 13.65 -9.09 -16.65
N VAL A 52 14.44 -8.07 -16.97
CA VAL A 52 15.86 -8.02 -16.61
C VAL A 52 15.94 -7.99 -15.08
N PRO A 53 16.74 -8.86 -14.44
CA PRO A 53 16.94 -8.80 -13.00
C PRO A 53 17.46 -7.41 -12.61
N ALA A 54 16.59 -6.58 -12.04
CA ALA A 54 16.99 -5.28 -11.54
C ALA A 54 17.84 -5.48 -10.29
N ALA A 55 18.97 -4.78 -10.21
CA ALA A 55 19.77 -4.75 -8.99
C ALA A 55 18.95 -4.16 -7.85
N HIS A 56 18.75 -4.95 -6.79
CA HIS A 56 17.99 -4.51 -5.63
C HIS A 56 18.87 -3.64 -4.73
N HIS A 57 18.91 -2.33 -5.02
CA HIS A 57 19.76 -1.37 -4.29
C HIS A 57 19.28 -1.05 -2.87
N SER A 58 18.07 -1.49 -2.47
CA SER A 58 17.57 -1.21 -1.13
C SER A 58 18.04 -2.26 -0.11
N LYS A 59 18.70 -1.80 0.97
CA LYS A 59 18.90 -2.63 2.16
C LYS A 59 17.59 -2.62 2.94
N ARG A 60 16.88 -3.75 2.98
CA ARG A 60 15.63 -3.86 3.75
C ARG A 60 15.95 -3.71 5.24
N ARG A 61 15.67 -2.54 5.81
CA ARG A 61 15.65 -2.33 7.26
C ARG A 61 14.20 -2.39 7.73
N ALA A 62 13.88 -3.36 8.57
CA ALA A 62 12.59 -3.41 9.22
C ALA A 62 12.45 -2.20 10.14
N PHE A 63 11.32 -1.51 10.07
CA PHE A 63 11.00 -0.46 11.03
C PHE A 63 10.70 -1.09 12.39
N VAL A 64 11.35 -0.58 13.43
CA VAL A 64 11.15 -1.02 14.82
C VAL A 64 10.96 0.23 15.68
N PHE A 65 9.94 0.20 16.55
CA PHE A 65 9.74 1.28 17.51
C PHE A 65 10.86 1.26 18.55
N LYS A 66 11.58 2.39 18.71
CA LYS A 66 12.68 2.51 19.68
C LYS A 66 12.23 2.21 21.11
N ALA A 67 11.07 2.74 21.49
CA ALA A 67 10.49 2.57 22.82
C ALA A 67 10.09 1.11 23.15
N LEU A 68 10.04 0.20 22.16
CA LEU A 68 9.66 -1.20 22.44
C LEU A 68 10.62 -1.90 23.38
N HIS A 69 11.90 -1.52 23.44
CA HIS A 69 12.87 -2.14 24.34
C HIS A 69 12.81 -1.62 25.78
N GLU A 70 12.21 -0.45 25.98
CA GLU A 70 12.16 0.25 27.28
C GLU A 70 10.75 0.23 27.90
N CYS A 71 9.69 0.05 27.09
CA CYS A 71 8.32 0.14 27.56
C CYS A 71 7.94 -1.00 28.51
N SER A 72 7.24 -0.69 29.61
CA SER A 72 6.68 -1.70 30.53
C SER A 72 5.45 -2.41 29.95
N HIS A 73 4.69 -1.71 29.11
CA HIS A 73 3.45 -2.22 28.53
C HIS A 73 3.39 -2.04 27.01
N VAL A 74 2.65 -2.93 26.36
CA VAL A 74 2.46 -2.96 24.91
C VAL A 74 1.02 -3.26 24.53
N PHE A 75 0.59 -2.77 23.38
CA PHE A 75 -0.64 -3.19 22.72
C PHE A 75 -0.35 -4.35 21.76
N MET A 76 -1.15 -5.42 21.83
CA MET A 76 -1.01 -6.60 20.97
C MET A 76 -2.00 -6.53 19.81
N ARG A 77 -1.54 -6.77 18.58
CA ARG A 77 -2.39 -6.83 17.39
C ARG A 77 -3.10 -8.18 17.27
N ASN A 78 -4.42 -8.16 17.13
CA ASN A 78 -5.20 -9.34 16.76
C ASN A 78 -5.10 -9.60 15.24
N MET A 79 -4.71 -10.82 14.86
CA MET A 79 -4.62 -11.26 13.46
C MET A 79 -5.98 -11.63 12.87
N ALA A 80 -6.91 -12.12 13.69
CA ALA A 80 -8.23 -12.55 13.28
C ALA A 80 -9.29 -11.71 14.01
N LYS A 81 -9.59 -10.54 13.45
CA LYS A 81 -10.60 -9.62 13.99
C LYS A 81 -11.92 -9.74 13.23
N LYS A 82 -13.04 -9.57 13.92
CA LYS A 82 -14.36 -9.42 13.29
C LYS A 82 -14.56 -7.98 12.81
N ALA A 83 -15.62 -7.76 12.03
CA ALA A 83 -16.02 -6.43 11.62
C ALA A 83 -16.27 -5.54 12.85
N LEU A 84 -15.83 -4.28 12.79
CA LEU A 84 -15.95 -3.27 13.86
C LEU A 84 -15.22 -3.59 15.17
N GLU A 85 -14.38 -4.64 15.22
CA GLU A 85 -13.51 -4.89 16.37
C GLU A 85 -12.20 -4.09 16.30
N ARG A 86 -11.71 -3.67 17.48
CA ARG A 86 -10.42 -3.00 17.60
C ARG A 86 -9.30 -3.96 17.17
N PRO A 87 -8.38 -3.54 16.29
CA PRO A 87 -7.31 -4.41 15.80
C PRO A 87 -6.22 -4.66 16.85
N TYR A 88 -6.17 -3.87 17.92
CA TYR A 88 -5.24 -4.04 19.02
C TYR A 88 -6.01 -4.30 20.31
N THR A 89 -5.56 -5.27 21.07
CA THR A 89 -5.96 -5.53 22.45
C THR A 89 -5.11 -4.71 23.39
N GLY A 90 -5.62 -4.55 24.62
CA GLY A 90 -5.25 -3.53 25.58
C GLY A 90 -3.80 -3.51 26.08
N LEU A 91 -3.64 -2.96 27.26
CA LEU A 91 -2.34 -2.68 27.85
C LEU A 91 -1.77 -3.96 28.48
N HIS A 92 -0.94 -4.68 27.72
CA HIS A 92 -0.33 -5.93 28.18
C HIS A 92 1.03 -5.69 28.82
N ARG A 93 1.26 -6.26 30.00
CA ARG A 93 2.56 -6.18 30.70
C ARG A 93 3.60 -7.01 29.95
N VAL A 94 4.78 -6.44 29.73
CA VAL A 94 5.92 -7.17 29.18
C VAL A 94 6.59 -7.95 30.30
N LEU A 95 6.64 -9.28 30.15
CA LEU A 95 7.24 -10.18 31.15
C LEU A 95 8.74 -10.36 30.90
N SER A 96 9.12 -10.64 29.66
CA SER A 96 10.51 -10.85 29.29
C SER A 96 10.77 -10.57 27.82
N ARG A 97 12.03 -10.30 27.48
CA ARG A 97 12.49 -9.96 26.12
C ARG A 97 13.56 -10.97 25.70
N PRO A 98 13.18 -12.21 25.31
CA PRO A 98 14.15 -13.27 25.00
C PRO A 98 15.02 -12.97 23.77
N SER A 99 14.55 -12.13 22.84
CA SER A 99 15.28 -11.77 21.62
C SER A 99 14.84 -10.39 21.13
N ASP A 100 15.65 -9.72 20.32
CA ASP A 100 15.32 -8.42 19.71
C ASP A 100 14.02 -8.43 18.89
N ARG A 101 13.58 -9.62 18.44
CA ARG A 101 12.38 -9.78 17.61
C ARG A 101 11.22 -10.44 18.33
N VAL A 102 11.42 -10.96 19.55
CA VAL A 102 10.43 -11.78 20.26
C VAL A 102 10.29 -11.31 21.69
N PHE A 103 9.05 -11.10 22.12
CA PHE A 103 8.68 -10.61 23.44
C PHE A 103 7.72 -11.60 24.09
N SER A 104 7.88 -11.82 25.39
CA SER A 104 6.91 -12.54 26.20
C SER A 104 6.06 -11.52 26.94
N ILE A 105 4.75 -11.53 26.72
CA ILE A 105 3.79 -10.60 27.33
C ILE A 105 2.75 -11.37 28.14
N ASP A 106 2.19 -10.72 29.14
CA ASP A 106 1.05 -11.25 29.89
C ASP A 106 -0.27 -10.88 29.19
N VAL A 107 -1.01 -11.91 28.78
CA VAL A 107 -2.34 -11.79 28.22
C VAL A 107 -3.29 -12.59 29.10
N ASN A 108 -4.04 -11.89 29.95
CA ASN A 108 -5.04 -12.47 30.85
C ASN A 108 -4.43 -13.56 31.78
N GLY A 109 -3.27 -13.28 32.38
CA GLY A 109 -2.56 -14.22 33.26
C GLY A 109 -1.77 -15.31 32.52
N THR A 110 -1.82 -15.33 31.18
CA THR A 110 -1.08 -16.30 30.37
C THR A 110 0.09 -15.62 29.65
N SER A 111 1.29 -16.14 29.87
CA SER A 111 2.49 -15.72 29.14
C SER A 111 2.40 -16.15 27.67
N LYS A 112 2.45 -15.18 26.75
CA LYS A 112 2.47 -15.40 25.30
C LYS A 112 3.72 -14.81 24.67
N LYS A 113 4.38 -15.62 23.83
CA LYS A 113 5.53 -15.18 23.02
C LYS A 113 5.05 -14.66 21.67
N LEU A 114 5.39 -13.41 21.36
CA LEU A 114 4.94 -12.72 20.15
C LEU A 114 6.11 -12.06 19.44
N SER A 115 5.98 -11.92 18.12
CA SER A 115 6.95 -11.18 17.33
C SER A 115 6.72 -9.68 17.43
N ILE A 116 7.80 -8.91 17.25
CA ILE A 116 7.79 -7.46 17.36
C ILE A 116 6.80 -6.77 16.40
N GLY A 117 6.51 -7.38 15.25
CA GLY A 117 5.55 -6.85 14.26
C GLY A 117 4.09 -6.86 14.73
N LEU A 118 3.78 -7.59 15.80
CA LEU A 118 2.45 -7.64 16.40
C LEU A 118 2.29 -6.67 17.58
N LEU A 119 3.36 -5.96 17.96
CA LEU A 119 3.38 -5.15 19.17
C LEU A 119 3.50 -3.67 18.83
N LYS A 120 2.80 -2.85 19.62
CA LYS A 120 2.95 -1.40 19.62
C LYS A 120 3.28 -0.96 21.05
N PRO A 121 4.31 -0.12 21.27
CA PRO A 121 4.63 0.35 22.62
C PRO A 121 3.48 1.19 23.17
N ALA A 122 3.21 1.05 24.46
CA ALA A 122 2.32 1.93 25.19
C ALA A 122 3.13 2.99 25.93
N TYR A 123 2.69 4.25 25.79
CA TYR A 123 3.25 5.37 26.52
C TYR A 123 2.30 5.67 27.68
N LEU A 124 2.83 5.62 28.90
CA LEU A 124 2.08 5.85 30.12
C LEU A 124 2.64 7.10 30.79
N ASP A 125 1.76 8.02 31.18
CA ASP A 125 2.16 9.28 31.81
C ASP A 125 2.61 9.09 33.27
N ASN A 126 2.25 7.96 33.89
CA ASN A 126 2.72 7.54 35.21
C ASN A 126 3.05 6.03 35.21
N PRO A 127 4.29 5.62 35.55
CA PRO A 127 4.73 4.22 35.51
C PRO A 127 4.22 3.37 36.69
N SER A 128 3.49 3.94 37.65
CA SER A 128 3.11 3.31 38.92
C SER A 128 1.71 2.68 38.95
N LEU A 129 1.16 2.28 37.79
CA LEU A 129 -0.03 1.43 37.76
C LEU A 129 0.41 -0.03 37.87
N ASP A 130 0.90 -0.41 39.06
CA ASP A 130 1.04 -1.82 39.44
C ASP A 130 -0.34 -2.31 39.90
N ASP A 131 -0.75 -3.46 39.36
CA ASP A 131 -1.80 -4.37 39.78
C ASP A 131 -3.14 -3.77 40.28
N THR A 132 -4.14 -3.73 39.37
CA THR A 132 -5.54 -4.20 39.55
C THR A 132 -6.46 -3.46 38.59
N VAL A 133 -6.88 -4.08 37.49
CA VAL A 133 -8.25 -3.91 36.96
C VAL A 133 -8.62 -5.22 36.27
N GLU A 134 -9.39 -6.04 36.98
CA GLU A 134 -10.25 -7.03 36.36
C GLU A 134 -11.14 -6.37 35.31
N ASN A 135 -11.50 -7.17 34.32
CA ASN A 135 -12.46 -6.85 33.28
C ASN A 135 -13.75 -6.21 33.84
N ASP A 136 -13.79 -4.88 33.92
CA ASP A 136 -15.03 -4.14 34.07
C ASP A 136 -15.17 -3.07 32.99
N SER A 137 -16.26 -3.23 32.26
CA SER A 137 -16.85 -2.28 31.34
C SER A 137 -17.20 -0.97 32.05
N SER A 138 -16.25 -0.07 32.30
CA SER A 138 -16.50 1.36 32.52
C SER A 138 -15.20 2.17 32.59
N LEU A 139 -14.79 2.79 31.48
CA LEU A 139 -14.05 4.05 31.55
C LEU A 139 -15.02 5.15 31.12
N CYS A 140 -15.70 5.73 32.11
CA CYS A 140 -16.44 6.97 31.96
C CYS A 140 -15.94 7.98 33.00
N SER A 141 -15.77 9.23 32.52
CA SER A 141 -15.41 10.45 33.25
C SER A 141 -13.92 10.70 33.57
N SER A 142 -13.10 10.86 32.53
CA SER A 142 -12.23 12.03 32.51
C SER A 142 -12.53 12.83 31.25
N GLY A 143 -12.70 14.15 31.40
CA GLY A 143 -13.24 15.04 30.37
C GLY A 143 -12.51 14.89 29.03
N PRO A 144 -13.17 15.19 27.89
CA PRO A 144 -12.62 14.89 26.58
C PRO A 144 -11.29 15.61 26.40
N ALA A 145 -10.18 14.85 26.35
CA ALA A 145 -8.93 15.34 25.81
C ALA A 145 -9.24 15.86 24.40
N LYS A 146 -9.00 17.15 24.17
CA LYS A 146 -9.35 17.86 22.93
C LYS A 146 -8.61 17.22 21.76
N LEU A 147 -9.25 16.28 21.08
CA LEU A 147 -8.76 15.68 19.85
C LEU A 147 -8.59 16.79 18.82
N ARG A 148 -7.34 17.12 18.49
CA ARG A 148 -7.02 17.99 17.36
C ARG A 148 -7.27 17.21 16.08
N THR A 149 -8.50 17.23 15.60
CA THR A 149 -8.87 16.70 14.29
C THR A 149 -8.53 17.76 13.24
N TYR A 150 -7.78 17.39 12.20
CA TYR A 150 -7.58 18.26 11.04
C TYR A 150 -8.92 18.51 10.35
N ALA A 151 -9.19 19.77 9.99
CA ALA A 151 -10.39 20.15 9.26
C ALA A 151 -10.46 19.38 7.94
N ARG A 152 -11.59 18.72 7.67
CA ARG A 152 -11.86 18.15 6.35
C ARG A 152 -12.07 19.31 5.38
N LYS A 153 -11.11 19.55 4.48
CA LYS A 153 -11.36 20.36 3.28
C LYS A 153 -12.34 19.57 2.41
N CYS A 154 -13.59 20.02 2.35
CA CYS A 154 -14.51 19.57 1.31
C CYS A 154 -13.98 20.09 -0.03
N ALA A 155 -13.52 19.19 -0.88
CA ALA A 155 -13.28 19.50 -2.29
C ALA A 155 -14.61 19.30 -3.03
N SER A 156 -15.23 20.39 -3.45
CA SER A 156 -16.31 20.35 -4.42
C SER A 156 -15.72 20.22 -5.82
N PHE A 157 -16.07 19.13 -6.50
CA PHE A 157 -15.91 19.03 -7.95
C PHE A 157 -17.17 19.60 -8.59
N ASN A 158 -17.04 20.71 -9.31
CA ASN A 158 -18.06 21.12 -10.26
C ASN A 158 -17.83 20.33 -11.55
N MET A 159 -18.92 19.72 -12.02
CA MET A 159 -19.02 19.06 -13.32
C MET A 159 -19.44 20.07 -14.37
#